data_AF-A0A929EMY4-F1
#
_entry.id   AF-A0A929EMY4-F1
#
_cell.length_a   1.000
_cell.length_b   1.000
_cell.length_c   1.000
_cell.angle_alpha   90.00
_cell.angle_beta   90.00
_cell.angle_gamma   90.00
#
_symmetry.space_group_name_H-M   'P 1'
#
loop_
_entity.id
_entity.type
_entity.pdbx_description
1 polymer ?
#
loop_
_entity_poly.entity_id
_entity_poly.type
_entity_poly.pdbx_seq_one_letter_code
_entity_poly.pdbx_strand_id
1 'polypeptide(L)'
;RRSRTIGPLWKGMKRVFSDGFISGDAVECSINLQLVGEACFTNPLIVAVTEWAAANGDEITPTVFLSIETDELRHMANGYQTIVSIANDEAASKYLNTDLNNAFWTQQKYFTPVLGMSFEYGSHFKVEPWVKTWNRWVYEDWGGIWIGRLGKYGVNSPASLRDAKKDAYWAHHDLFLIAYALWPTGFFRLTLPTAEEAEWFELNYPGWHEHYGVIYEEWRARGCEDPSSGFLPIMWFIENNHPIYIDRVSQVPFCPSLCKGASSLRVHEYNGKKHTFSDDWGERMWLSEPERYECQNMFEQYAGRELSEVIGELHGLRSDGKTLIAQPHTDKDKKMWTLDDIKALNCVFSDPVDAL
;
A
#
# COMPACT_ATOMS: atom_id res chain seq x y z
N ARG A 1 -7.89 10.13 -15.10
CA ARG A 1 -7.60 8.71 -15.46
C ARG A 1 -6.11 8.43 -15.69
N ARG A 2 -5.31 9.35 -16.29
CA ARG A 2 -3.87 9.14 -16.52
C ARG A 2 -3.00 9.37 -15.28
N SER A 3 -3.31 10.35 -14.42
CA SER A 3 -2.49 10.70 -13.24
C SER A 3 -2.16 9.54 -12.28
N ARG A 4 -3.06 8.55 -12.11
CA ARG A 4 -2.77 7.37 -11.26
C ARG A 4 -1.62 6.49 -11.77
N THR A 5 -1.28 6.57 -13.07
CA THR A 5 -0.22 5.72 -13.65
C THR A 5 1.19 6.21 -13.34
N ILE A 6 1.33 7.39 -12.72
CA ILE A 6 2.62 7.98 -12.38
C ILE A 6 3.22 7.26 -11.17
N GLY A 7 2.46 7.16 -10.09
CA GLY A 7 2.93 6.71 -8.77
C GLY A 7 3.02 5.20 -8.58
N PRO A 8 3.79 4.73 -7.56
CA PRO A 8 4.07 3.31 -7.37
C PRO A 8 2.90 2.59 -6.70
N LEU A 9 2.17 3.26 -5.80
CA LEU A 9 1.08 2.67 -5.03
C LEU A 9 -0.04 2.12 -5.92
N TRP A 10 -0.27 2.73 -7.09
CA TRP A 10 -1.25 2.23 -8.07
C TRP A 10 -0.90 0.83 -8.59
N LYS A 11 0.38 0.47 -8.69
CA LYS A 11 0.81 -0.86 -9.14
C LYS A 11 0.41 -1.93 -8.13
N GLY A 12 0.57 -1.67 -6.84
CA GLY A 12 0.12 -2.56 -5.76
C GLY A 12 -1.40 -2.71 -5.73
N MET A 13 -2.14 -1.60 -5.92
CA MET A 13 -3.60 -1.66 -6.02
C MET A 13 -4.07 -2.57 -7.16
N LYS A 14 -3.43 -2.49 -8.33
CA LYS A 14 -3.74 -3.40 -9.45
C LYS A 14 -3.45 -4.86 -9.09
N ARG A 15 -2.38 -5.14 -8.34
CA ARG A 15 -2.04 -6.51 -7.97
C ARG A 15 -3.14 -7.16 -7.12
N VAL A 16 -3.71 -6.44 -6.16
CA VAL A 16 -4.69 -6.98 -5.21
C VAL A 16 -6.14 -6.90 -5.72
N PHE A 17 -6.54 -5.76 -6.30
CA PHE A 17 -7.93 -5.44 -6.69
C PHE A 17 -8.10 -5.28 -8.21
N SER A 18 -7.21 -5.89 -9.00
CA SER A 18 -7.42 -6.11 -10.44
C SER A 18 -6.89 -7.47 -10.83
N ASP A 19 -5.58 -7.61 -10.98
CA ASP A 19 -4.93 -8.82 -11.52
C ASP A 19 -5.22 -10.03 -10.62
N GLY A 20 -5.12 -9.88 -9.29
CA GLY A 20 -5.44 -10.94 -8.32
C GLY A 20 -6.90 -11.37 -8.28
N PHE A 21 -7.83 -10.60 -8.86
CA PHE A 21 -9.25 -10.97 -8.93
C PHE A 21 -9.62 -11.73 -10.19
N ILE A 22 -8.74 -11.78 -11.20
CA ILE A 22 -9.11 -12.31 -12.53
C ILE A 22 -8.02 -13.16 -13.21
N SER A 23 -6.79 -13.18 -12.70
CA SER A 23 -5.65 -13.83 -13.37
C SER A 23 -5.08 -14.97 -12.54
N GLY A 24 -5.64 -16.17 -12.73
CA GLY A 24 -5.28 -17.40 -12.01
C GLY A 24 -6.38 -18.44 -12.15
N ASP A 25 -6.35 -19.47 -11.31
CA ASP A 25 -7.50 -20.38 -11.17
C ASP A 25 -8.73 -19.57 -10.72
N ALA A 26 -9.93 -19.91 -11.21
CA ALA A 26 -11.16 -19.23 -10.83
C ALA A 26 -11.44 -19.34 -9.31
N VAL A 27 -11.05 -20.44 -8.68
CA VAL A 27 -11.10 -20.63 -7.22
C VAL A 27 -10.11 -19.70 -6.53
N GLU A 28 -8.86 -19.60 -6.99
CA GLU A 28 -7.87 -18.65 -6.46
C GLU A 28 -8.37 -17.19 -6.55
N CYS A 29 -9.00 -16.84 -7.68
CA CYS A 29 -9.60 -15.53 -7.92
C CYS A 29 -10.79 -15.27 -6.98
N SER A 30 -11.67 -16.26 -6.80
CA SER A 30 -12.81 -16.18 -5.87
C SER A 30 -12.34 -16.06 -4.42
N ILE A 31 -11.26 -16.75 -4.05
CA ILE A 31 -10.67 -16.62 -2.71
C ILE A 31 -10.07 -15.23 -2.53
N ASN A 32 -9.30 -14.71 -3.49
CA ASN A 32 -8.76 -13.35 -3.45
C ASN A 32 -9.88 -12.30 -3.34
N LEU A 33 -10.93 -12.41 -4.15
CA LEU A 33 -12.04 -11.46 -4.16
C LEU A 33 -12.93 -11.62 -2.94
N GLN A 34 -13.58 -12.77 -2.78
CA GLN A 34 -14.73 -12.90 -1.89
C GLN A 34 -14.33 -13.38 -0.49
N LEU A 35 -13.43 -14.36 -0.43
CA LEU A 35 -13.07 -15.01 0.82
C LEU A 35 -12.05 -14.19 1.64
N VAL A 36 -11.21 -13.42 0.96
CA VAL A 36 -10.20 -12.54 1.56
C VAL A 36 -10.54 -11.08 1.31
N GLY A 37 -10.55 -10.61 0.06
CA GLY A 37 -10.71 -9.21 -0.30
C GLY A 37 -11.93 -8.58 0.35
N GLU A 38 -13.12 -9.15 0.10
CA GLU A 38 -14.39 -8.66 0.64
C GLU A 38 -14.56 -8.99 2.12
N ALA A 39 -14.46 -10.27 2.49
CA ALA A 39 -14.76 -10.72 3.85
C ALA A 39 -13.73 -10.28 4.91
N CYS A 40 -12.46 -10.03 4.53
CA CYS A 40 -11.41 -9.58 5.46
C CYS A 40 -11.21 -8.06 5.41
N PHE A 41 -11.31 -7.44 4.24
CA PHE A 41 -10.96 -6.04 4.05
C PHE A 41 -12.15 -5.18 3.62
N THR A 42 -12.78 -5.41 2.46
CA THR A 42 -13.77 -4.47 1.88
C THR A 42 -14.98 -4.24 2.78
N ASN A 43 -15.60 -5.30 3.32
CA ASN A 43 -16.81 -5.14 4.14
C ASN A 43 -16.57 -4.26 5.38
N PRO A 44 -15.57 -4.54 6.25
CA PRO A 44 -15.28 -3.64 7.36
C PRO A 44 -14.67 -2.29 6.91
N LEU A 45 -13.90 -2.27 5.81
CA LEU A 45 -13.30 -1.05 5.26
C LEU A 45 -14.35 -0.02 4.85
N ILE A 46 -15.42 -0.45 4.16
CA ILE A 46 -16.46 0.46 3.68
C ILE A 46 -17.09 1.22 4.84
N VAL A 47 -17.45 0.52 5.92
CA VAL A 47 -18.01 1.14 7.14
C VAL A 47 -17.01 2.08 7.78
N ALA A 48 -15.76 1.62 7.98
CA ALA A 48 -14.73 2.44 8.60
C ALA A 48 -14.48 3.73 7.82
N VAL A 49 -14.40 3.67 6.48
CA VAL A 49 -14.24 4.87 5.66
C VAL A 49 -15.36 5.88 5.93
N THR A 50 -16.60 5.44 6.19
CA THR A 50 -17.69 6.36 6.55
C THR A 50 -17.49 7.01 7.92
N GLU A 51 -16.95 6.28 8.89
CA GLU A 51 -16.65 6.78 10.23
C GLU A 51 -15.55 7.85 10.18
N TRP A 52 -14.45 7.55 9.48
CA TRP A 52 -13.35 8.51 9.28
C TRP A 52 -13.79 9.71 8.44
N ALA A 53 -14.62 9.51 7.42
CA ALA A 53 -15.17 10.59 6.59
C ALA A 53 -16.04 11.55 7.42
N ALA A 54 -17.01 11.02 8.16
CA ALA A 54 -17.90 11.84 9.00
C ALA A 54 -17.12 12.58 10.10
N ALA A 55 -16.14 11.92 10.74
CA ALA A 55 -15.25 12.55 11.72
C ALA A 55 -14.46 13.74 11.13
N ASN A 56 -14.16 13.70 9.82
CA ASN A 56 -13.44 14.75 9.10
C ASN A 56 -14.38 15.66 8.27
N GLY A 57 -15.69 15.61 8.50
CA GLY A 57 -16.69 16.50 7.90
C GLY A 57 -17.12 16.17 6.46
N ASP A 58 -16.83 14.96 5.98
CA ASP A 58 -17.32 14.44 4.70
C ASP A 58 -18.58 13.58 4.89
N GLU A 59 -19.71 14.12 4.43
CA GLU A 59 -21.02 13.46 4.43
C GLU A 59 -21.37 12.79 3.08
N ILE A 60 -20.57 13.05 2.04
CA ILE A 60 -20.76 12.47 0.71
C ILE A 60 -20.38 10.99 0.74
N THR A 61 -19.23 10.69 1.32
CA THR A 61 -18.74 9.31 1.39
C THR A 61 -19.67 8.41 2.19
N PRO A 62 -20.14 8.76 3.40
CA PRO A 62 -21.16 7.98 4.12
C PRO A 62 -22.42 7.71 3.30
N THR A 63 -22.93 8.73 2.59
CA THR A 63 -24.14 8.60 1.75
C THR A 63 -23.99 7.51 0.68
N VAL A 64 -22.82 7.41 0.06
CA VAL A 64 -22.57 6.43 -1.01
C VAL A 64 -22.14 5.08 -0.44
N PHE A 65 -21.20 5.06 0.49
CA PHE A 65 -20.55 3.85 0.98
C PHE A 65 -21.48 3.01 1.84
N LEU A 66 -22.35 3.61 2.66
CA LEU A 66 -23.38 2.87 3.38
C LEU A 66 -24.41 2.22 2.43
N SER A 67 -24.64 2.79 1.24
CA SER A 67 -25.44 2.10 0.22
C SER A 67 -24.71 0.89 -0.35
N ILE A 68 -23.41 1.00 -0.63
CA ILE A 68 -22.60 -0.11 -1.17
C ILE A 68 -22.55 -1.25 -0.17
N GLU A 69 -22.38 -0.94 1.12
CA GLU A 69 -22.27 -1.94 2.20
C GLU A 69 -23.45 -2.90 2.23
N THR A 70 -24.68 -2.43 1.96
CA THR A 70 -25.89 -3.26 1.97
C THR A 70 -25.84 -4.45 0.99
N ASP A 71 -24.94 -4.43 0.01
CA ASP A 71 -24.77 -5.49 -0.98
C ASP A 71 -23.68 -6.52 -0.62
N GLU A 72 -22.72 -6.15 0.24
CA GLU A 72 -21.51 -6.94 0.54
C GLU A 72 -21.81 -8.32 1.13
N LEU A 73 -22.85 -8.45 1.96
CA LEU A 73 -23.25 -9.75 2.53
C LEU A 73 -23.59 -10.80 1.46
N ARG A 74 -24.11 -10.37 0.29
CA ARG A 74 -24.39 -11.30 -0.82
C ARG A 74 -23.11 -11.79 -1.47
N HIS A 75 -22.09 -10.95 -1.55
CA HIS A 75 -20.80 -11.33 -2.15
C HIS A 75 -20.01 -12.26 -1.21
N MET A 76 -20.02 -11.99 0.09
CA MET A 76 -19.48 -12.88 1.10
C MET A 76 -20.15 -14.27 1.07
N ALA A 77 -21.46 -14.33 0.82
CA ALA A 77 -22.18 -15.58 0.63
C ALA A 77 -21.73 -16.33 -0.63
N ASN A 78 -21.41 -15.64 -1.73
CA ASN A 78 -20.84 -16.26 -2.92
C ASN A 78 -19.49 -16.91 -2.62
N GLY A 79 -18.58 -16.23 -1.92
CA GLY A 79 -17.30 -16.81 -1.50
C GLY A 79 -17.48 -18.06 -0.64
N TYR A 80 -18.44 -18.02 0.29
CA TYR A 80 -18.81 -19.20 1.08
C TYR A 80 -19.28 -20.37 0.19
N GLN A 81 -20.14 -20.09 -0.80
CA GLN A 81 -20.65 -21.10 -1.72
C GLN A 81 -19.59 -21.65 -2.68
N THR A 82 -18.58 -20.87 -3.07
CA THR A 82 -17.41 -21.38 -3.79
C THR A 82 -16.79 -22.53 -3.01
N ILE A 83 -16.50 -22.33 -1.71
CA ILE A 83 -15.93 -23.37 -0.85
C ILE A 83 -16.85 -24.58 -0.73
N VAL A 84 -18.16 -24.36 -0.51
CA VAL A 84 -19.14 -25.46 -0.43
C VAL A 84 -19.16 -26.29 -1.72
N SER A 85 -19.12 -25.63 -2.88
CA SER A 85 -19.24 -26.29 -4.18
C SER A 85 -18.07 -27.22 -4.50
N ILE A 86 -16.88 -26.94 -3.97
CA ILE A 86 -15.66 -27.72 -4.20
C ILE A 86 -15.28 -28.62 -3.02
N ALA A 87 -16.01 -28.56 -1.89
CA ALA A 87 -15.64 -29.25 -0.65
C ALA A 87 -15.57 -30.78 -0.77
N ASN A 88 -16.32 -31.37 -1.72
CA ASN A 88 -16.32 -32.82 -1.97
C ASN A 88 -15.40 -33.23 -3.12
N ASP A 89 -14.65 -32.30 -3.72
CA ASP A 89 -13.65 -32.60 -4.73
C ASP A 89 -12.28 -32.84 -4.06
N GLU A 90 -11.77 -34.07 -4.18
CA GLU A 90 -10.46 -34.47 -3.64
C GLU A 90 -9.30 -33.66 -4.23
N ALA A 91 -9.42 -33.16 -5.47
CA ALA A 91 -8.40 -32.31 -6.08
C ALA A 91 -8.41 -30.92 -5.43
N ALA A 92 -9.57 -30.29 -5.31
CA ALA A 92 -9.73 -28.97 -4.69
C ALA A 92 -9.23 -28.94 -3.24
N SER A 93 -9.52 -29.99 -2.46
CA SER A 93 -9.07 -30.10 -1.06
C SER A 93 -7.54 -30.03 -0.89
N LYS A 94 -6.77 -30.52 -1.88
CA LYS A 94 -5.30 -30.49 -1.84
C LYS A 94 -4.71 -29.10 -2.01
N TYR A 95 -5.34 -28.25 -2.82
CA TYR A 95 -4.79 -26.93 -3.20
C TYR A 95 -5.43 -25.78 -2.41
N LEU A 96 -6.65 -25.96 -1.91
CA LEU A 96 -7.46 -24.91 -1.29
C LEU A 96 -6.73 -24.09 -0.21
N ASN A 97 -6.05 -24.74 0.74
CA ASN A 97 -5.35 -24.02 1.81
C ASN A 97 -4.07 -23.31 1.33
N THR A 98 -3.45 -23.80 0.26
CA THR A 98 -2.31 -23.13 -0.38
C THR A 98 -2.79 -21.87 -1.09
N ASP A 99 -3.87 -21.98 -1.88
CA ASP A 99 -4.47 -20.84 -2.59
C ASP A 99 -5.00 -19.80 -1.60
N LEU A 100 -5.63 -20.24 -0.50
CA LEU A 100 -6.06 -19.34 0.58
C LEU A 100 -4.89 -18.62 1.24
N ASN A 101 -3.80 -19.32 1.54
CA ASN A 101 -2.63 -18.69 2.12
C ASN A 101 -2.00 -17.66 1.16
N ASN A 102 -1.94 -17.99 -0.14
CA ASN A 102 -1.41 -17.11 -1.17
C ASN A 102 -2.28 -15.87 -1.41
N ALA A 103 -3.61 -16.06 -1.46
CA ALA A 103 -4.58 -14.99 -1.58
C ALA A 103 -4.58 -14.08 -0.35
N PHE A 104 -4.57 -14.65 0.85
CA PHE A 104 -4.44 -13.89 2.09
C PHE A 104 -3.19 -13.02 2.08
N TRP A 105 -2.02 -13.61 1.76
CA TRP A 105 -0.78 -12.85 1.70
C TRP A 105 -0.81 -11.76 0.64
N THR A 106 -1.37 -12.06 -0.55
CA THR A 106 -1.53 -11.09 -1.64
C THR A 106 -2.31 -9.86 -1.18
N GLN A 107 -3.50 -10.05 -0.60
CA GLN A 107 -4.37 -8.95 -0.19
C GLN A 107 -3.76 -8.15 0.97
N GLN A 108 -3.32 -8.84 2.04
CA GLN A 108 -2.82 -8.17 3.23
C GLN A 108 -1.52 -7.40 2.95
N LYS A 109 -0.64 -7.89 2.04
CA LYS A 109 0.64 -7.25 1.77
C LYS A 109 0.49 -5.81 1.28
N TYR A 110 -0.62 -5.51 0.59
CA TYR A 110 -0.98 -4.16 0.18
C TYR A 110 -1.84 -3.44 1.22
N PHE A 111 -2.93 -4.05 1.70
CA PHE A 111 -3.88 -3.35 2.56
C PHE A 111 -3.37 -3.04 3.96
N THR A 112 -2.52 -3.90 4.52
CA THR A 112 -1.92 -3.69 5.84
C THR A 112 -1.17 -2.35 5.92
N PRO A 113 -0.22 -2.03 5.03
CA PRO A 113 0.43 -0.72 5.06
C PRO A 113 -0.45 0.42 4.49
N VAL A 114 -1.20 0.18 3.40
CA VAL A 114 -1.88 1.27 2.66
C VAL A 114 -3.10 1.81 3.40
N LEU A 115 -3.90 0.95 4.05
CA LEU A 115 -5.10 1.40 4.77
C LEU A 115 -4.72 2.17 6.03
N GLY A 116 -3.76 1.67 6.82
CA GLY A 116 -3.24 2.39 7.98
C GLY A 116 -2.67 3.76 7.61
N MET A 117 -1.92 3.83 6.50
CA MET A 117 -1.37 5.09 6.00
C MET A 117 -2.50 6.05 5.63
N SER A 118 -3.51 5.57 4.90
CA SER A 118 -4.62 6.39 4.42
C SER A 118 -5.49 6.92 5.55
N PHE A 119 -5.76 6.09 6.57
CA PHE A 119 -6.54 6.48 7.72
C PHE A 119 -5.77 7.44 8.64
N GLU A 120 -4.57 7.08 9.07
CA GLU A 120 -3.88 7.84 10.11
C GLU A 120 -3.21 9.12 9.59
N TYR A 121 -2.64 9.10 8.38
CA TYR A 121 -1.97 10.28 7.78
C TYR A 121 -2.85 11.07 6.81
N GLY A 122 -3.96 10.48 6.34
CA GLY A 122 -4.91 11.13 5.44
C GLY A 122 -6.06 11.87 6.15
N SER A 123 -6.09 11.85 7.48
CA SER A 123 -7.13 12.47 8.31
C SER A 123 -6.54 13.52 9.24
N HIS A 124 -7.37 14.40 9.78
CA HIS A 124 -7.01 15.24 10.93
C HIS A 124 -7.60 14.65 12.22
N PHE A 125 -8.91 14.41 12.23
CA PHE A 125 -9.59 13.76 13.34
C PHE A 125 -9.45 12.24 13.24
N LYS A 126 -8.85 11.63 14.27
CA LYS A 126 -8.55 10.20 14.32
C LYS A 126 -9.70 9.41 14.97
N VAL A 127 -10.03 8.25 14.43
CA VAL A 127 -11.06 7.36 14.98
C VAL A 127 -10.43 6.30 15.90
N GLU A 128 -9.48 5.51 15.39
CA GLU A 128 -8.80 4.44 16.12
C GLU A 128 -7.40 4.21 15.53
N PRO A 129 -6.38 3.84 16.33
CA PRO A 129 -5.10 3.40 15.77
C PRO A 129 -5.25 2.10 14.98
N TRP A 130 -4.68 2.11 13.77
CA TRP A 130 -4.74 1.04 12.79
C TRP A 130 -4.32 -0.32 13.34
N VAL A 131 -3.34 -0.38 14.23
CA VAL A 131 -2.93 -1.66 14.86
C VAL A 131 -4.08 -2.36 15.61
N LYS A 132 -4.99 -1.60 16.23
CA LYS A 132 -6.19 -2.18 16.90
C LYS A 132 -7.21 -2.63 15.86
N THR A 133 -7.46 -1.78 14.87
CA THR A 133 -8.39 -2.06 13.77
C THR A 133 -7.96 -3.31 12.99
N TRP A 134 -6.69 -3.39 12.58
CA TRP A 134 -6.11 -4.51 11.85
C TRP A 134 -6.22 -5.82 12.64
N ASN A 135 -5.88 -5.80 13.94
CA ASN A 135 -5.98 -6.99 14.78
C ASN A 135 -7.43 -7.48 14.88
N ARG A 136 -8.39 -6.58 15.08
CA ARG A 136 -9.81 -6.92 15.12
C ARG A 136 -10.28 -7.51 13.79
N TRP A 137 -10.07 -6.81 12.67
CA TRP A 137 -10.55 -7.26 11.37
C TRP A 137 -9.90 -8.55 10.90
N VAL A 138 -8.57 -8.59 10.90
CA VAL A 138 -7.81 -9.65 10.24
C VAL A 138 -7.63 -10.85 11.15
N TYR A 139 -7.29 -10.63 12.41
CA TYR A 139 -6.91 -11.71 13.33
C TYR A 139 -8.10 -12.30 14.07
N GLU A 140 -9.03 -11.46 14.53
CA GLU A 140 -10.17 -11.88 15.36
C GLU A 140 -11.40 -12.23 14.49
N ASP A 141 -11.93 -11.23 13.77
CA ASP A 141 -13.18 -11.35 13.02
C ASP A 141 -13.00 -12.30 11.81
N TRP A 142 -11.99 -12.04 10.98
CA TRP A 142 -11.77 -12.85 9.78
C TRP A 142 -11.06 -14.16 10.10
N GLY A 143 -9.82 -14.09 10.61
CA GLY A 143 -8.96 -15.26 10.83
C GLY A 143 -9.49 -16.23 11.90
N GLY A 144 -10.25 -15.71 12.87
CA GLY A 144 -10.91 -16.49 13.91
C GLY A 144 -12.33 -16.90 13.53
N ILE A 145 -13.26 -15.95 13.45
CA ILE A 145 -14.70 -16.25 13.34
C ILE A 145 -15.09 -16.66 11.93
N TRP A 146 -14.77 -15.87 10.90
CA TRP A 146 -15.20 -16.11 9.52
C TRP A 146 -14.59 -17.40 8.97
N ILE A 147 -13.26 -17.53 9.02
CA ILE A 147 -12.56 -18.73 8.57
C ILE A 147 -12.95 -19.95 9.43
N GLY A 148 -13.17 -19.77 10.73
CA GLY A 148 -13.64 -20.84 11.62
C GLY A 148 -14.94 -21.51 11.15
N ARG A 149 -15.87 -20.76 10.52
CA ARG A 149 -17.12 -21.32 9.96
C ARG A 149 -16.89 -22.26 8.77
N LEU A 150 -15.74 -22.15 8.11
CA LEU A 150 -15.35 -22.96 6.95
C LEU A 150 -14.52 -24.20 7.34
N GLY A 151 -14.15 -24.35 8.63
CA GLY A 151 -13.35 -25.48 9.12
C GLY A 151 -13.97 -26.85 8.82
N LYS A 152 -15.31 -26.96 8.82
CA LYS A 152 -16.03 -28.18 8.44
C LYS A 152 -15.84 -28.60 6.97
N TYR A 153 -15.31 -27.71 6.13
CA TYR A 153 -14.97 -27.99 4.72
C TYR A 153 -13.46 -28.14 4.51
N GLY A 154 -12.67 -28.27 5.58
CA GLY A 154 -11.22 -28.44 5.51
C GLY A 154 -10.41 -27.15 5.33
N VAL A 155 -11.04 -25.98 5.49
CA VAL A 155 -10.35 -24.68 5.47
C VAL A 155 -9.66 -24.41 6.81
N ASN A 156 -8.40 -23.99 6.76
CA ASN A 156 -7.61 -23.58 7.91
C ASN A 156 -7.27 -22.09 7.81
N SER A 157 -7.06 -21.43 8.96
CA SER A 157 -6.49 -20.09 8.97
C SER A 157 -5.13 -20.08 8.26
N PRO A 158 -4.81 -19.04 7.45
CA PRO A 158 -3.56 -18.99 6.69
C PRO A 158 -2.33 -19.18 7.57
N ALA A 159 -1.36 -19.97 7.09
CA ALA A 159 -0.10 -20.19 7.80
C ALA A 159 0.68 -18.88 7.98
N SER A 160 0.56 -17.95 7.03
CA SER A 160 1.22 -16.64 7.03
C SER A 160 0.54 -15.59 7.94
N LEU A 161 -0.60 -15.89 8.57
CA LEU A 161 -1.36 -14.94 9.40
C LEU A 161 -0.54 -14.34 10.55
N ARG A 162 0.33 -15.14 11.17
CA ARG A 162 1.21 -14.66 12.25
C ARG A 162 2.30 -13.72 11.77
N ASP A 163 2.77 -13.90 10.54
CA ASP A 163 3.80 -13.03 9.97
C ASP A 163 3.16 -11.70 9.56
N ALA A 164 1.98 -11.74 8.93
CA ALA A 164 1.20 -10.54 8.63
C ALA A 164 0.93 -9.69 9.89
N LYS A 165 0.65 -10.33 11.02
CA LYS A 165 0.44 -9.64 12.31
C LYS A 165 1.69 -8.95 12.86
N LYS A 166 2.88 -9.50 12.63
CA LYS A 166 4.14 -8.84 13.03
C LYS A 166 4.36 -7.58 12.21
N ASP A 167 4.10 -7.66 10.91
CA ASP A 167 4.34 -6.55 9.97
C ASP A 167 3.34 -5.40 10.17
N ALA A 168 2.10 -5.73 10.57
CA ALA A 168 1.01 -4.77 10.71
C ALA A 168 1.28 -3.61 11.69
N TYR A 169 2.22 -3.77 12.62
CA TYR A 169 2.52 -2.74 13.62
C TYR A 169 3.15 -1.49 13.00
N TRP A 170 4.18 -1.65 12.17
CA TRP A 170 4.97 -0.52 11.63
C TRP A 170 4.78 -0.28 10.12
N ALA A 171 4.28 -1.26 9.36
CA ALA A 171 4.33 -1.22 7.90
C ALA A 171 3.67 0.01 7.26
N HIS A 172 2.64 0.56 7.89
CA HIS A 172 1.94 1.74 7.36
C HIS A 172 2.70 3.06 7.60
N HIS A 173 3.48 3.15 8.68
CA HIS A 173 4.39 4.28 8.92
C HIS A 173 5.60 4.21 7.97
N ASP A 174 6.16 3.00 7.80
CA ASP A 174 7.23 2.74 6.82
C ASP A 174 6.80 3.15 5.40
N LEU A 175 5.56 2.82 5.02
CA LEU A 175 5.02 3.19 3.72
C LEU A 175 4.78 4.70 3.58
N PHE A 176 4.28 5.38 4.62
CA PHE A 176 4.07 6.83 4.56
C PHE A 176 5.38 7.59 4.32
N LEU A 177 6.47 7.14 4.94
CA LEU A 177 7.80 7.72 4.74
C LEU A 177 8.18 7.73 3.24
N ILE A 178 7.99 6.58 2.57
CA ILE A 178 8.26 6.43 1.13
C ILE A 178 7.26 7.24 0.29
N ALA A 179 5.97 7.18 0.63
CA ALA A 179 4.92 7.88 -0.10
C ALA A 179 5.10 9.40 -0.07
N TYR A 180 5.51 9.96 1.07
CA TYR A 180 5.81 11.38 1.21
C TYR A 180 7.11 11.74 0.48
N ALA A 181 8.14 10.90 0.53
CA ALA A 181 9.38 11.14 -0.24
C ALA A 181 9.15 11.17 -1.75
N LEU A 182 8.21 10.36 -2.24
CA LEU A 182 7.80 10.28 -3.64
C LEU A 182 6.53 11.10 -3.94
N TRP A 183 6.19 12.10 -3.11
CA TRP A 183 4.96 12.89 -3.27
C TRP A 183 4.73 13.42 -4.70
N PRO A 184 5.74 13.85 -5.50
CA PRO A 184 5.50 14.38 -6.85
C PRO A 184 4.89 13.35 -7.81
N THR A 185 5.03 12.05 -7.51
CA THR A 185 4.48 10.95 -8.33
C THR A 185 3.01 10.65 -8.04
N GLY A 186 2.43 11.29 -7.02
CA GLY A 186 1.04 11.11 -6.61
C GLY A 186 0.02 11.87 -7.49
N PHE A 187 -1.25 11.76 -7.10
CA PHE A 187 -2.35 12.55 -7.65
C PHE A 187 -3.23 13.16 -6.56
N PHE A 188 -2.68 13.26 -5.36
CA PHE A 188 -3.30 13.81 -4.16
C PHE A 188 -2.27 14.66 -3.42
N ARG A 189 -2.75 15.51 -2.52
CA ARG A 189 -1.91 16.38 -1.69
C ARG A 189 -1.67 15.67 -0.36
N LEU A 190 -0.43 15.66 0.10
CA LEU A 190 -0.03 15.13 1.40
C LEU A 190 0.26 16.27 2.37
N THR A 191 0.36 15.95 3.65
CA THR A 191 0.76 16.86 4.72
C THR A 191 1.59 16.09 5.73
N LEU A 192 2.68 16.67 6.23
CA LEU A 192 3.41 16.09 7.35
C LEU A 192 2.59 16.20 8.64
N PRO A 193 2.69 15.22 9.56
CA PRO A 193 2.01 15.28 10.84
C PRO A 193 2.23 16.61 11.57
N THR A 194 1.15 17.20 12.06
CA THR A 194 1.18 18.34 12.98
C THR A 194 1.73 17.91 14.35
N ALA A 195 1.99 18.87 15.25
CA ALA A 195 2.45 18.56 16.60
C ALA A 195 1.43 17.70 17.38
N GLU A 196 0.13 18.04 17.27
CA GLU A 196 -0.96 17.27 17.89
C GLU A 196 -1.02 15.83 17.36
N GLU A 197 -0.88 15.66 16.05
CA GLU A 197 -0.89 14.32 15.44
C GLU A 197 0.38 13.53 15.79
N ALA A 198 1.54 14.19 15.87
CA ALA A 198 2.77 13.55 16.33
C ALA A 198 2.66 13.04 17.78
N GLU A 199 1.99 13.79 18.67
CA GLU A 199 1.67 13.33 20.03
C GLU A 199 0.73 12.12 20.01
N TRP A 200 -0.29 12.14 19.14
CA TRP A 200 -1.19 10.99 18.97
C TRP A 200 -0.45 9.76 18.44
N PHE A 201 0.45 9.92 17.46
CA PHE A 201 1.27 8.83 16.94
C PHE A 201 2.16 8.24 18.03
N GLU A 202 2.90 9.07 18.79
CA GLU A 202 3.78 8.57 19.86
C GLU A 202 2.98 7.88 20.98
N LEU A 203 1.79 8.38 21.32
CA LEU A 203 0.93 7.77 22.33
C LEU A 203 0.47 6.35 21.92
N ASN A 204 0.13 6.16 20.64
CA ASN A 204 -0.41 4.88 20.14
C ASN A 204 0.69 3.93 19.63
N TYR A 205 1.83 4.48 19.22
CA TYR A 205 2.99 3.77 18.68
C TYR A 205 4.27 4.28 19.36
N PRO A 206 4.52 3.91 20.63
CA PRO A 206 5.73 4.36 21.33
C PRO A 206 7.01 4.03 20.54
N GLY A 207 7.87 5.03 20.38
CA GLY A 207 9.04 4.96 19.50
C GLY A 207 8.77 5.37 18.04
N TRP A 208 7.62 5.98 17.77
CA TRP A 208 7.34 6.60 16.47
C TRP A 208 8.15 7.89 16.30
N HIS A 209 8.20 8.73 17.34
CA HIS A 209 8.85 10.03 17.27
C HIS A 209 10.36 9.92 17.08
N GLU A 210 11.03 9.04 17.84
CA GLU A 210 12.49 8.79 17.76
C GLU A 210 12.97 8.31 16.38
N HIS A 211 12.04 7.94 15.49
CA HIS A 211 12.34 7.43 14.17
C HIS A 211 11.65 8.25 13.06
N TYR A 212 10.34 8.17 12.92
CA TYR A 212 9.63 8.88 11.85
C TYR A 212 9.49 10.37 12.17
N GLY A 213 9.18 10.72 13.41
CA GLY A 213 9.00 12.11 13.85
C GLY A 213 10.24 12.97 13.56
N VAL A 214 11.41 12.50 13.99
CA VAL A 214 12.69 13.19 13.75
C VAL A 214 13.01 13.34 12.25
N ILE A 215 12.67 12.35 11.42
CA ILE A 215 12.88 12.44 9.96
C ILE A 215 11.94 13.50 9.34
N TYR A 216 10.66 13.53 9.74
CA TYR A 216 9.72 14.54 9.24
C TYR A 216 10.10 15.96 9.70
N GLU A 217 10.62 16.11 10.92
CA GLU A 217 11.15 17.37 11.42
C GLU A 217 12.36 17.85 10.60
N GLU A 218 13.28 16.95 10.27
CA GLU A 218 14.41 17.27 9.40
C GLU A 218 13.94 17.70 8.01
N TRP A 219 13.00 16.98 7.41
CA TRP A 219 12.45 17.34 6.10
C TRP A 219 11.77 18.69 6.10
N ARG A 220 11.02 18.99 7.17
CA ARG A 220 10.40 20.31 7.37
C ARG A 220 11.46 21.40 7.51
N ALA A 221 12.54 21.15 8.27
CA ALA A 221 13.65 22.09 8.43
C ALA A 221 14.40 22.36 7.13
N ARG A 222 14.48 21.36 6.23
CA ARG A 222 15.02 21.51 4.87
C ARG A 222 14.04 22.14 3.87
N GLY A 223 12.81 22.44 4.30
CA GLY A 223 11.83 23.14 3.48
C GLY A 223 11.09 22.26 2.47
N CYS A 224 10.84 20.97 2.76
CA CYS A 224 10.17 20.05 1.83
C CYS A 224 8.79 20.50 1.32
N GLU A 225 8.16 21.46 2.00
CA GLU A 225 6.88 22.04 1.61
C GLU A 225 7.02 23.36 0.83
N ASP A 226 8.21 23.97 0.79
CA ASP A 226 8.49 25.24 0.12
C ASP A 226 9.12 24.98 -1.27
N PRO A 227 8.46 25.39 -2.37
CA PRO A 227 9.01 25.19 -3.73
C PRO A 227 10.35 25.90 -3.98
N SER A 228 10.70 26.90 -3.17
CA SER A 228 12.00 27.59 -3.28
C SER A 228 13.15 26.90 -2.54
N SER A 229 12.87 25.82 -1.80
CA SER A 229 13.86 25.11 -0.97
C SER A 229 14.94 24.37 -1.75
N GLY A 230 14.64 23.97 -2.99
CA GLY A 230 15.52 23.07 -3.72
C GLY A 230 15.58 21.65 -3.13
N PHE A 231 14.56 21.23 -2.38
CA PHE A 231 14.58 19.95 -1.65
C PHE A 231 13.33 19.09 -1.92
N LEU A 232 13.56 17.83 -2.27
CA LEU A 232 12.55 16.76 -2.18
C LEU A 232 13.03 15.70 -1.19
N PRO A 233 12.15 15.08 -0.39
CA PRO A 233 12.61 14.08 0.56
C PRO A 233 13.22 12.82 -0.10
N ILE A 234 12.92 12.51 -1.36
CA ILE A 234 13.67 11.47 -2.10
C ILE A 234 15.18 11.76 -2.19
N MET A 235 15.59 13.03 -2.22
CA MET A 235 17.00 13.41 -2.18
C MET A 235 17.64 13.03 -0.85
N TRP A 236 16.91 13.15 0.26
CA TRP A 236 17.38 12.73 1.57
C TRP A 236 17.62 11.22 1.63
N PHE A 237 16.74 10.40 1.02
CA PHE A 237 16.96 8.95 0.90
C PHE A 237 18.25 8.64 0.12
N ILE A 238 18.52 9.36 -0.97
CA ILE A 238 19.73 9.20 -1.79
C ILE A 238 20.98 9.62 -1.01
N GLU A 239 20.96 10.80 -0.41
CA GLU A 239 22.08 11.38 0.36
C GLU A 239 22.50 10.50 1.55
N ASN A 240 21.53 9.84 2.19
CA ASN A 240 21.75 8.98 3.37
C ASN A 240 21.87 7.49 3.01
N ASN A 241 21.95 7.14 1.73
CA ASN A 241 22.11 5.75 1.25
C ASN A 241 21.00 4.81 1.75
N HIS A 242 19.75 5.24 1.62
CA HIS A 242 18.55 4.49 1.93
C HIS A 242 17.81 4.12 0.63
N PRO A 243 18.21 3.07 -0.10
CA PRO A 243 17.58 2.69 -1.36
C PRO A 243 16.14 2.19 -1.17
N ILE A 244 15.23 2.68 -2.01
CA ILE A 244 13.82 2.25 -2.04
C ILE A 244 13.66 1.21 -3.15
N TYR A 245 13.35 -0.03 -2.79
CA TYR A 245 13.09 -1.11 -3.74
C TYR A 245 11.59 -1.29 -3.96
N ILE A 246 11.22 -1.95 -5.06
CA ILE A 246 9.84 -2.37 -5.34
C ILE A 246 9.78 -3.89 -5.34
N ASP A 247 8.90 -4.48 -4.53
CA ASP A 247 8.72 -5.93 -4.52
C ASP A 247 8.17 -6.42 -5.87
N ARG A 248 8.81 -7.45 -6.45
CA ARG A 248 8.46 -7.98 -7.78
C ARG A 248 7.06 -8.59 -7.82
N VAL A 249 6.53 -9.06 -6.69
CA VAL A 249 5.22 -9.73 -6.62
C VAL A 249 4.11 -8.74 -6.28
N SER A 250 4.19 -8.12 -5.11
CA SER A 250 3.14 -7.23 -4.57
C SER A 250 3.17 -5.82 -5.14
N GLN A 251 4.30 -5.40 -5.73
CA GLN A 251 4.57 -4.02 -6.18
C GLN A 251 4.61 -2.99 -5.04
N VAL A 252 4.64 -3.43 -3.77
CA VAL A 252 4.72 -2.54 -2.62
C VAL A 252 6.16 -2.01 -2.50
N PRO A 253 6.36 -0.68 -2.40
CA PRO A 253 7.67 -0.10 -2.12
C PRO A 253 8.16 -0.46 -0.72
N PHE A 254 9.46 -0.69 -0.56
CA PHE A 254 10.08 -0.94 0.74
C PHE A 254 11.51 -0.40 0.82
N CYS A 255 11.94 0.00 2.01
CA CYS A 255 13.29 0.51 2.29
C CYS A 255 13.89 -0.27 3.47
N PRO A 256 14.64 -1.36 3.22
CA PRO A 256 15.10 -2.29 4.26
C PRO A 256 16.05 -1.66 5.28
N SER A 257 16.75 -0.59 4.90
CA SER A 257 17.67 0.13 5.80
C SER A 257 16.98 1.08 6.77
N LEU A 258 15.70 1.40 6.54
CA LEU A 258 14.92 2.33 7.37
C LEU A 258 13.71 1.69 8.04
N CYS A 259 13.11 0.66 7.44
CA CYS A 259 11.85 0.13 7.94
C CYS A 259 11.96 -0.41 9.37
N LYS A 260 10.97 -0.10 10.22
CA LYS A 260 10.82 -0.76 11.54
C LYS A 260 10.05 -2.08 11.42
N GLY A 261 9.23 -2.25 10.39
CA GLY A 261 8.52 -3.50 10.10
C GLY A 261 9.44 -4.60 9.55
N ALA A 262 8.91 -5.82 9.37
CA ALA A 262 9.69 -6.87 8.71
C ALA A 262 9.69 -6.63 7.19
N SER A 263 10.82 -6.21 6.65
CA SER A 263 11.07 -6.16 5.22
C SER A 263 12.53 -6.50 4.96
N SER A 264 12.78 -7.75 4.59
CA SER A 264 14.12 -8.22 4.26
C SER A 264 14.32 -8.22 2.75
N LEU A 265 15.38 -7.58 2.27
CA LEU A 265 15.74 -7.59 0.86
C LEU A 265 16.30 -8.95 0.45
N ARG A 266 15.69 -9.59 -0.55
CA ARG A 266 16.32 -10.64 -1.36
C ARG A 266 16.41 -10.16 -2.80
N VAL A 267 17.52 -10.50 -3.46
CA VAL A 267 17.72 -10.18 -4.88
C VAL A 267 18.12 -11.45 -5.61
N HIS A 268 17.35 -11.79 -6.64
CA HIS A 268 17.63 -12.90 -7.54
C HIS A 268 17.91 -12.38 -8.94
N GLU A 269 18.89 -12.95 -9.61
CA GLU A 269 19.10 -12.75 -11.05
C GLU A 269 18.56 -13.95 -11.81
N TYR A 270 17.66 -13.70 -12.76
CA TYR A 270 17.06 -14.73 -13.61
C TYR A 270 16.90 -14.19 -15.03
N ASN A 271 17.35 -14.96 -16.02
CA ASN A 271 17.38 -14.56 -17.43
C ASN A 271 18.00 -13.17 -17.68
N GLY A 272 19.09 -12.85 -16.96
CA GLY A 272 19.81 -11.58 -17.08
C GLY A 272 19.06 -10.37 -16.51
N LYS A 273 18.01 -10.60 -15.71
CA LYS A 273 17.25 -9.56 -15.04
C LYS A 273 17.29 -9.78 -13.53
N LYS A 274 17.48 -8.71 -12.75
CA LYS A 274 17.41 -8.74 -11.30
C LYS A 274 15.97 -8.52 -10.80
N HIS A 275 15.61 -9.22 -9.74
CA HIS A 275 14.28 -9.19 -9.11
C HIS A 275 14.44 -9.03 -7.60
N THR A 276 13.72 -8.08 -7.03
CA THR A 276 13.76 -7.75 -5.59
C THR A 276 12.52 -8.26 -4.87
N PHE A 277 12.71 -8.82 -3.69
CA PHE A 277 11.65 -9.36 -2.83
C PHE A 277 11.77 -8.80 -1.42
N SER A 278 10.62 -8.62 -0.77
CA SER A 278 10.54 -8.11 0.60
C SER A 278 10.26 -9.16 1.68
N ASP A 279 9.85 -10.37 1.29
CA ASP A 279 9.37 -11.42 2.20
C ASP A 279 9.39 -12.83 1.58
N ASP A 280 9.33 -13.86 2.44
CA ASP A 280 9.40 -15.28 2.08
C ASP A 280 8.24 -15.75 1.21
N TRP A 281 7.05 -15.20 1.44
CA TRP A 281 5.83 -15.66 0.79
C TRP A 281 5.77 -15.18 -0.66
N GLY A 282 6.06 -13.90 -0.90
CA GLY A 282 6.20 -13.35 -2.25
C GLY A 282 7.37 -13.96 -3.01
N GLU A 283 8.53 -14.12 -2.37
CA GLU A 283 9.68 -14.79 -2.99
C GLU A 283 9.33 -16.22 -3.44
N ARG A 284 8.65 -17.00 -2.59
CA ARG A 284 8.19 -18.35 -2.95
C ARG A 284 7.25 -18.35 -4.15
N MET A 285 6.27 -17.43 -4.17
CA MET A 285 5.34 -17.29 -5.30
C MET A 285 6.10 -17.07 -6.60
N TRP A 286 7.07 -16.14 -6.61
CA TRP A 286 7.87 -15.86 -7.79
C TRP A 286 8.80 -17.00 -8.20
N LEU A 287 9.46 -17.67 -7.25
CA LEU A 287 10.33 -18.82 -7.55
C LEU A 287 9.55 -20.00 -8.16
N SER A 288 8.26 -20.11 -7.84
CA SER A 288 7.39 -21.18 -8.34
C SER A 288 6.71 -20.82 -9.67
N GLU A 289 6.36 -19.55 -9.85
CA GLU A 289 5.53 -19.04 -10.96
C GLU A 289 6.10 -17.72 -11.52
N PRO A 290 7.38 -17.67 -11.95
CA PRO A 290 8.03 -16.42 -12.34
C PRO A 290 7.33 -15.71 -13.51
N GLU A 291 6.71 -16.48 -14.41
CA GLU A 291 5.94 -15.98 -15.57
C GLU A 291 4.66 -15.23 -15.19
N ARG A 292 4.14 -15.40 -13.98
CA ARG A 292 2.98 -14.61 -13.49
C ARG A 292 3.39 -13.22 -12.98
N TYR A 293 4.67 -13.01 -12.71
CA TYR A 293 5.16 -11.87 -11.93
C TYR A 293 6.25 -11.09 -12.68
N GLU A 294 5.91 -10.61 -13.88
CA GLU A 294 6.82 -9.88 -14.76
C GLU A 294 6.58 -8.36 -14.80
N CYS A 295 5.72 -7.84 -13.91
CA CYS A 295 5.32 -6.43 -13.91
C CYS A 295 6.53 -5.50 -13.78
N GLN A 296 6.69 -4.56 -14.73
CA GLN A 296 7.71 -3.51 -14.65
C GLN A 296 7.37 -2.53 -13.52
N ASN A 297 8.37 -2.27 -12.68
CA ASN A 297 8.28 -1.31 -11.59
C ASN A 297 8.52 0.13 -12.11
N MET A 298 8.36 1.12 -11.22
CA MET A 298 8.51 2.53 -11.58
C MET A 298 9.94 2.89 -12.01
N PHE A 299 10.94 2.42 -11.25
CA PHE A 299 12.34 2.73 -11.50
C PHE A 299 12.82 2.13 -12.83
N GLU A 300 12.41 0.89 -13.14
CA GLU A 300 12.65 0.26 -14.45
C GLU A 300 12.03 1.08 -15.59
N GLN A 301 10.77 1.51 -15.42
CA GLN A 301 10.02 2.21 -16.46
C GLN A 301 10.52 3.63 -16.72
N TYR A 302 11.03 4.31 -15.68
CA TYR A 302 11.46 5.71 -15.75
C TYR A 302 12.99 5.88 -15.68
N ALA A 303 13.76 4.79 -15.70
CA ALA A 303 15.22 4.80 -15.61
C ALA A 303 15.85 5.85 -16.52
N GLY A 304 16.70 6.72 -15.95
CA GLY A 304 17.40 7.77 -16.67
C GLY A 304 16.56 8.98 -17.08
N ARG A 305 15.26 9.00 -16.75
CA ARG A 305 14.37 10.13 -17.03
C ARG A 305 14.34 11.12 -15.87
N GLU A 306 14.20 12.41 -16.19
CA GLU A 306 14.01 13.47 -15.21
C GLU A 306 12.54 13.51 -14.73
N LEU A 307 12.34 13.75 -13.44
CA LEU A 307 11.05 13.66 -12.76
C LEU A 307 9.97 14.57 -13.36
N SER A 308 10.31 15.82 -13.69
CA SER A 308 9.36 16.76 -14.31
C SER A 308 8.90 16.28 -15.70
N GLU A 309 9.77 15.64 -16.48
CA GLU A 309 9.39 15.08 -17.79
C GLU A 309 8.32 13.99 -17.66
N VAL A 310 8.50 13.08 -16.69
CA VAL A 310 7.53 12.00 -16.42
C VAL A 310 6.18 12.58 -15.97
N ILE A 311 6.21 13.56 -15.05
CA ILE A 311 5.00 14.22 -14.54
C ILE A 311 4.25 14.95 -15.66
N GLY A 312 4.98 15.68 -16.51
CA GLY A 312 4.45 16.44 -17.64
C GLY A 312 3.80 15.53 -18.69
N GLU A 313 4.51 14.47 -19.10
CA GLU A 313 4.01 13.50 -20.09
C GLU A 313 2.73 12.78 -19.61
N LEU A 314 2.69 12.39 -18.34
CA LEU A 314 1.60 11.60 -17.78
C LEU A 314 0.45 12.45 -17.22
N HIS A 315 0.46 13.75 -17.49
CA HIS A 315 -0.58 14.71 -17.10
C HIS A 315 -0.79 14.80 -15.59
N GLY A 316 0.30 14.86 -14.82
CA GLY A 316 0.29 15.13 -13.37
C GLY A 316 0.05 16.60 -13.01
N LEU A 317 -0.56 17.37 -13.91
CA LEU A 317 -0.69 18.83 -13.84
C LEU A 317 -2.16 19.27 -13.72
N ARG A 318 -2.36 20.42 -13.09
CA ARG A 318 -3.64 21.14 -13.04
C ARG A 318 -3.96 21.74 -14.41
N SER A 319 -5.15 22.34 -14.51
CA SER A 319 -5.68 22.92 -15.76
C SER A 319 -4.83 24.06 -16.35
N ASP A 320 -3.96 24.67 -15.55
CA ASP A 320 -3.01 25.70 -16.01
C ASP A 320 -1.81 25.13 -16.79
N GLY A 321 -1.65 23.80 -16.81
CA GLY A 321 -0.56 23.12 -17.49
C GLY A 321 0.81 23.34 -16.84
N LYS A 322 0.86 23.85 -15.60
CA LYS A 322 2.10 24.17 -14.88
C LYS A 322 2.13 23.63 -13.47
N THR A 323 1.04 23.78 -12.74
CA THR A 323 1.00 23.48 -11.31
C THR A 323 0.72 22.00 -11.10
N LEU A 324 1.46 21.34 -10.19
CA LEU A 324 1.25 19.91 -9.93
C LEU A 324 -0.11 19.66 -9.27
N ILE A 325 -0.70 18.51 -9.59
CA ILE A 325 -1.84 17.97 -8.83
C ILE A 325 -1.38 17.59 -7.42
N ALA A 326 -0.30 16.79 -7.35
CA ALA A 326 0.32 16.40 -6.10
C ALA A 326 0.98 17.61 -5.43
N GLN A 327 0.98 17.64 -4.10
CA GLN A 327 1.62 18.68 -3.30
C GLN A 327 2.09 18.08 -1.97
N PRO A 328 3.18 18.59 -1.36
CA PRO A 328 3.68 18.16 -0.06
C PRO A 328 2.95 18.82 1.13
N HIS A 329 1.97 19.68 0.86
CA HIS A 329 1.11 20.31 1.87
C HIS A 329 -0.36 20.44 1.40
N THR A 330 -1.28 20.48 2.35
CA THR A 330 -2.70 20.82 2.14
C THR A 330 -3.06 22.28 2.43
N ASP A 331 -2.12 23.04 3.00
CA ASP A 331 -2.27 24.47 3.29
C ASP A 331 -2.63 25.27 2.03
N LYS A 332 -3.60 26.18 2.15
CA LYS A 332 -4.11 27.02 1.03
C LYS A 332 -3.30 28.30 0.85
N ASP A 333 -2.60 28.73 1.89
CA ASP A 333 -1.83 29.98 1.89
C ASP A 333 -0.38 29.75 1.47
N LYS A 334 0.09 28.49 1.54
CA LYS A 334 1.41 28.09 1.02
C LYS A 334 1.43 28.04 -0.51
N LYS A 335 2.59 28.37 -1.07
CA LYS A 335 2.85 28.32 -2.52
C LYS A 335 2.82 26.87 -2.99
N MET A 336 1.99 26.61 -4.01
CA MET A 336 1.96 25.30 -4.64
C MET A 336 3.15 25.10 -5.58
N TRP A 337 3.66 23.88 -5.60
CA TRP A 337 4.75 23.43 -6.45
C TRP A 337 4.30 23.32 -7.91
N THR A 338 5.18 23.78 -8.80
CA THR A 338 5.02 23.76 -10.25
C THR A 338 6.01 22.82 -10.91
N LEU A 339 5.79 22.55 -12.19
CA LEU A 339 6.67 21.71 -12.98
C LEU A 339 8.09 22.29 -13.07
N ASP A 340 8.21 23.62 -13.13
CA ASP A 340 9.50 24.31 -13.18
C ASP A 340 10.27 24.15 -11.86
N ASP A 341 9.57 24.15 -10.72
CA ASP A 341 10.18 23.92 -9.40
C ASP A 341 10.77 22.50 -9.32
N ILE A 342 10.04 21.48 -9.84
CA ILE A 342 10.55 20.11 -9.92
C ILE A 342 11.73 20.03 -10.89
N LYS A 343 11.63 20.66 -12.05
CA LYS A 343 12.68 20.65 -13.06
C LYS A 343 13.99 21.25 -12.57
N ALA A 344 13.92 22.30 -11.74
CA ALA A 344 15.09 22.95 -11.16
C ALA A 344 15.95 22.01 -10.30
N LEU A 345 15.36 20.94 -9.78
CA LEU A 345 16.01 19.93 -8.95
C LEU A 345 16.80 18.90 -9.74
N ASN A 346 16.50 18.73 -11.04
CA ASN A 346 17.11 17.73 -11.91
C ASN A 346 17.13 16.31 -11.28
N CYS A 347 16.01 15.92 -10.67
CA CYS A 347 15.88 14.62 -10.02
C CYS A 347 15.68 13.54 -11.10
N VAL A 348 16.67 12.66 -11.28
CA VAL A 348 16.65 11.60 -12.29
C VAL A 348 16.40 10.25 -11.63
N PHE A 349 15.46 9.47 -12.18
CA PHE A 349 15.19 8.13 -11.69
C PHE A 349 16.38 7.20 -11.95
N SER A 350 16.76 6.44 -10.92
CA SER A 350 17.73 5.34 -11.00
C SER A 350 17.12 4.11 -10.36
N ASP A 351 17.43 2.93 -10.90
CA ASP A 351 17.05 1.68 -10.26
C ASP A 351 18.10 1.32 -9.22
N PRO A 352 17.76 1.26 -7.92
CA PRO A 352 18.74 0.93 -6.88
C PRO A 352 19.32 -0.49 -7.05
N VAL A 353 18.68 -1.34 -7.85
CA VAL A 353 19.16 -2.70 -8.15
C VAL A 353 20.42 -2.70 -9.02
N ASP A 354 20.68 -1.61 -9.77
CA ASP A 354 21.89 -1.46 -10.59
C ASP A 354 23.17 -1.30 -9.75
N ALA A 355 23.04 -0.86 -8.50
CA ALA A 355 24.14 -0.69 -7.57
C ALA A 355 24.51 -1.97 -6.78
N LEU A 356 23.74 -3.06 -6.94
CA LEU A 356 23.89 -4.32 -6.19
C LEU A 356 24.83 -5.34 -6.83
#